data_AF-A0A1W1ZK42-F1
#
_entry.id   AF-A0A1W1ZK42-F1
#
_cell.length_a   1.000
_cell.length_b   1.000
_cell.length_c   1.000
_cell.angle_alpha   90.00
_cell.angle_beta   90.00
_cell.angle_gamma   90.00
#
_symmetry.space_group_name_H-M   'P 1'
#
loop_
_entity.id
_entity.type
_entity.pdbx_description
1 polymer ?
#
loop_
_entity_poly.entity_id
_entity_poly.type
_entity_poly.pdbx_seq_one_letter_code
_entity_poly.pdbx_strand_id
1 'polypeptide(L)'
;MTISSRDQVAEIVRGFVAGELNIDEAQLKDDTVLKELPGADSVRLLRIVSKLERHCETEFDDEDIFSSTTLDDLVTLLHGYVAAGV
;
A
#
# COMPACT_ATOMS: atom_id res chain seq x y z
N MET A 1 -8.24 -11.09 10.48
CA MET A 1 -7.34 -10.27 11.33
C MET A 1 -7.92 -8.87 11.30
N THR A 2 -8.47 -8.36 12.41
CA THR A 2 -9.19 -7.07 12.37
C THR A 2 -8.18 -5.94 12.40
N ILE A 3 -7.92 -5.33 11.25
CA ILE A 3 -7.09 -4.12 11.16
C ILE A 3 -7.93 -2.98 11.77
N SER A 4 -7.45 -2.35 12.84
CA SER A 4 -8.25 -1.37 13.61
C SER A 4 -7.57 -0.01 13.76
N SER A 5 -6.40 0.21 13.16
CA SER A 5 -5.68 1.48 13.28
C SER A 5 -4.84 1.78 12.04
N ARG A 6 -4.73 3.07 11.69
CA ARG A 6 -3.89 3.56 10.57
C ARG A 6 -2.44 3.12 10.67
N ASP A 7 -1.90 3.01 11.88
CA ASP A 7 -0.53 2.55 12.12
C ASP A 7 -0.33 1.10 11.63
N GLN A 8 -1.27 0.20 11.95
CA GLN A 8 -1.24 -1.18 11.43
C GLN A 8 -1.35 -1.22 9.90
N VAL A 9 -2.19 -0.36 9.31
CA VAL A 9 -2.30 -0.23 7.86
C VAL A 9 -0.96 0.19 7.26
N ALA A 10 -0.29 1.17 7.86
CA ALA A 10 1.01 1.65 7.44
C ALA A 10 2.09 0.56 7.53
N GLU A 11 2.12 -0.21 8.62
CA GLU A 11 3.04 -1.35 8.77
C GLU A 11 2.80 -2.41 7.69
N ILE A 12 1.54 -2.76 7.41
CA ILE A 12 1.18 -3.72 6.37
C ILE A 12 1.66 -3.22 5.00
N VAL A 13 1.28 -1.99 4.63
CA VAL A 13 1.67 -1.39 3.35
C VAL A 13 3.20 -1.34 3.20
N ARG A 14 3.92 -0.88 4.23
CA ARG A 14 5.39 -0.85 4.23
C ARG A 14 5.98 -2.24 4.04
N GLY A 15 5.47 -3.25 4.74
CA GLY A 15 5.95 -4.63 4.60
C GLY A 15 5.77 -5.18 3.19
N PHE A 16 4.61 -4.92 2.56
CA PHE A 16 4.36 -5.34 1.18
C PHE A 16 5.25 -4.61 0.15
N VAL A 17 5.41 -3.29 0.30
CA VAL A 17 6.27 -2.49 -0.57
C VAL A 17 7.73 -2.90 -0.41
N ALA A 18 8.24 -2.98 0.82
CA ALA A 18 9.60 -3.40 1.13
C ALA A 18 9.90 -4.80 0.59
N GLY A 19 8.98 -5.74 0.80
CA GLY A 19 9.12 -7.12 0.33
C GLY A 19 9.13 -7.24 -1.19
N GLU A 20 8.24 -6.53 -1.91
CA GLU A 20 8.19 -6.60 -3.37
C GLU A 20 9.34 -5.83 -4.05
N LEU A 21 9.78 -4.71 -3.47
CA LEU A 21 10.87 -3.89 -4.03
C LEU A 21 12.25 -4.33 -3.54
N ASN A 22 12.32 -5.24 -2.55
CA ASN A 22 13.57 -5.68 -1.91
C ASN A 22 14.36 -4.51 -1.30
N ILE A 23 13.63 -3.60 -0.64
CA ILE A 23 14.18 -2.43 0.06
C ILE A 23 13.88 -2.52 1.54
N ASP A 24 14.60 -1.73 2.33
CA ASP A 24 14.41 -1.70 3.78
C ASP A 24 13.19 -0.84 4.15
N GLU A 25 12.35 -1.36 5.04
CA GLU A 25 11.15 -0.67 5.52
C GLU A 25 11.46 0.65 6.23
N ALA A 26 12.65 0.81 6.85
CA ALA A 26 13.05 2.05 7.48
C ALA A 26 13.33 3.18 6.48
N GLN A 27 13.48 2.87 5.19
CA GLN A 27 13.59 3.88 4.13
C GLN A 27 12.23 4.38 3.64
N LEU A 28 11.13 3.69 3.99
CA LEU A 28 9.78 4.03 3.58
C LEU A 28 9.13 5.03 4.55
N LYS A 29 9.07 6.30 4.12
CA LYS A 29 8.34 7.35 4.83
C LYS A 29 6.94 7.51 4.23
N ASP A 30 6.03 8.08 5.00
CA ASP A 30 4.70 8.52 4.57
C ASP A 30 4.75 9.35 3.27
N ASP A 31 5.61 10.37 3.20
CA ASP A 31 5.77 11.22 2.01
C ASP A 31 6.56 10.55 0.86
N THR A 32 6.98 9.29 1.00
CA THR A 32 7.76 8.61 -0.04
C THR A 32 6.91 8.35 -1.28
N VAL A 33 7.36 8.86 -2.41
CA VAL A 33 6.74 8.63 -3.73
C VAL A 33 7.04 7.20 -4.18
N LEU A 34 6.00 6.39 -4.35
CA LEU A 34 6.13 4.97 -4.68
C LEU A 34 6.87 4.74 -6.00
N LYS A 35 6.64 5.61 -6.98
CA LYS A 35 7.27 5.55 -8.31
C LYS A 35 8.75 5.94 -8.31
N GLU A 36 9.22 6.64 -7.29
CA GLU A 36 10.63 7.05 -7.18
C GLU A 36 11.46 6.02 -6.38
N LEU A 37 10.82 5.00 -5.82
CA LEU A 37 11.50 3.94 -5.11
C LEU A 37 12.37 3.10 -6.06
N PRO A 38 13.55 2.66 -5.60
CA PRO A 38 14.41 1.82 -6.42
C PRO A 38 13.74 0.49 -6.72
N GLY A 39 13.61 0.18 -8.01
CA GLY A 39 12.94 -1.03 -8.49
C GLY A 39 11.42 -0.93 -8.58
N ALA A 40 10.82 0.24 -8.31
CA ALA A 40 9.40 0.46 -8.52
C ALA A 40 9.08 0.66 -10.00
N ASP A 41 8.46 -0.35 -10.60
CA ASP A 41 7.89 -0.30 -11.94
C ASP A 41 6.37 -0.42 -11.85
N SER A 42 5.62 0.04 -12.86
CA SER A 42 4.15 -0.06 -12.89
C SER A 42 3.64 -1.48 -12.59
N VAL A 43 4.35 -2.51 -13.05
CA VAL A 43 4.02 -3.92 -12.79
C VAL A 43 4.23 -4.30 -11.33
N ARG A 44 5.30 -3.82 -10.68
CA ARG A 44 5.54 -4.09 -9.26
C ARG A 44 4.54 -3.37 -8.37
N LEU A 45 4.21 -2.12 -8.70
CA LEU A 45 3.18 -1.36 -7.98
C LEU A 45 1.83 -2.08 -8.05
N LEU A 46 1.38 -2.48 -9.23
CA LEU A 46 0.15 -3.27 -9.38
C LEU A 46 0.22 -4.60 -8.61
N ARG A 47 1.37 -5.28 -8.58
CA ARG A 47 1.54 -6.48 -7.76
C ARG A 47 1.43 -6.22 -6.26
N ILE A 48 1.96 -5.10 -5.77
CA ILE A 48 1.81 -4.70 -4.36
C ILE A 48 0.34 -4.52 -4.04
N VAL A 49 -0.38 -3.76 -4.87
CA VAL A 49 -1.83 -3.55 -4.72
C VAL A 49 -2.59 -4.87 -4.74
N SER A 50 -2.38 -5.73 -5.73
CA SER A 50 -3.05 -7.04 -5.80
C SER A 50 -2.75 -7.95 -4.61
N LYS A 51 -1.58 -7.81 -3.97
CA LYS A 51 -1.27 -8.52 -2.73
C LYS A 51 -2.03 -7.93 -1.54
N LEU A 52 -2.17 -6.61 -1.47
CA LEU A 52 -2.93 -5.91 -0.44
C LEU A 52 -4.42 -6.24 -0.52
N GLU A 53 -5.00 -6.25 -1.72
CA GLU A 53 -6.39 -6.66 -1.98
C GLU A 53 -6.66 -8.06 -1.43
N ARG A 54 -5.81 -9.02 -1.78
CA ARG A 54 -5.91 -10.41 -1.28
C ARG A 54 -5.69 -10.51 0.22
N HIS A 55 -4.84 -9.67 0.80
CA HIS A 55 -4.55 -9.70 2.23
C HIS A 55 -5.71 -9.12 3.05
N CYS A 56 -6.35 -8.08 2.54
CA CYS A 56 -7.45 -7.39 3.21
C CYS A 56 -8.83 -7.86 2.74
N GLU A 57 -8.86 -8.86 1.85
CA GLU A 57 -10.08 -9.42 1.24
C GLU A 57 -10.99 -8.34 0.65
N THR A 58 -10.38 -7.33 0.03
CA THR A 58 -11.04 -6.15 -0.53
C THR A 58 -10.57 -5.91 -1.97
N GLU A 59 -11.35 -5.16 -2.75
CA GLU A 59 -11.02 -4.77 -4.12
C GLU A 59 -10.91 -3.25 -4.17
N PHE A 60 -9.80 -2.72 -4.68
CA PHE A 60 -9.63 -1.28 -4.83
C PHE A 60 -10.06 -0.85 -6.22
N ASP A 61 -10.66 0.34 -6.33
CA ASP A 61 -10.94 0.94 -7.62
C ASP A 61 -9.63 1.31 -8.34
N ASP A 62 -9.56 1.04 -9.64
CA ASP A 62 -8.42 1.40 -10.48
C ASP A 62 -8.12 2.91 -10.37
N GLU A 63 -9.12 3.80 -10.38
CA GLU A 63 -8.90 5.25 -10.27
C GLU A 63 -8.25 5.63 -8.94
N ASP A 64 -8.65 4.99 -7.84
CA ASP A 64 -8.05 5.20 -6.52
C ASP A 64 -6.58 4.76 -6.54
N ILE A 65 -6.30 3.57 -7.07
CA ILE A 65 -4.93 3.02 -7.19
C ILE A 65 -4.04 3.95 -8.02
N PHE A 66 -4.54 4.44 -9.16
CA PHE A 66 -3.76 5.31 -10.05
C PHE A 66 -3.57 6.72 -9.46
N SER A 67 -4.49 7.16 -8.59
CA SER A 67 -4.37 8.42 -7.84
C SER A 67 -3.32 8.31 -6.73
N SER A 68 -3.14 7.10 -6.16
CA SER A 68 -2.12 6.84 -5.15
C SER A 68 -0.70 7.00 -5.64
N THR A 69 -0.08 8.10 -5.20
CA THR A 69 1.28 8.48 -5.61
C THR A 69 2.31 8.22 -4.51
N THR A 70 1.94 8.41 -3.25
CA THR A 70 2.82 8.25 -2.09
C THR A 70 2.41 7.05 -1.25
N LEU A 71 3.31 6.65 -0.36
CA LEU A 71 3.02 5.62 0.64
C LEU A 71 1.83 6.01 1.52
N ASP A 72 1.76 7.27 1.96
CA ASP A 72 0.66 7.79 2.77
C ASP A 72 -0.69 7.74 2.05
N ASP A 73 -0.71 7.97 0.74
CA ASP A 73 -1.91 7.85 -0.08
C ASP A 73 -2.42 6.40 -0.10
N LEU A 74 -1.53 5.44 -0.34
CA LEU A 74 -1.86 4.02 -0.33
C LEU A 74 -2.35 3.54 1.05
N VAL A 75 -1.76 4.07 2.13
CA VAL A 75 -2.20 3.81 3.51
C VAL A 75 -3.57 4.41 3.78
N THR A 76 -3.81 5.63 3.30
CA THR A 76 -5.10 6.30 3.46
C THR A 76 -6.20 5.57 2.69
N LEU A 77 -5.89 5.12 1.48
CA LEU A 77 -6.75 4.29 0.66
C LEU A 77 -7.12 3.00 1.42
N LEU A 78 -6.11 2.23 1.82
CA LEU A 78 -6.35 0.95 2.50
C LEU A 78 -7.11 1.12 3.82
N HIS A 79 -6.79 2.16 4.60
CA HIS A 79 -7.49 2.47 5.82
C HIS A 79 -8.97 2.82 5.57
N GLY A 80 -9.28 3.52 4.47
CA GLY A 80 -10.64 3.81 4.05
C GLY A 80 -11.46 2.54 3.79
N TYR A 81 -10.92 1.60 3.00
CA TYR A 81 -11.59 0.35 2.66
C TYR A 81 -11.79 -0.56 3.87
N VAL A 82 -10.74 -0.72 4.69
CA VAL A 82 -10.79 -1.52 5.92
C VAL A 82 -11.77 -0.92 6.93
N ALA A 83 -11.80 0.41 7.10
CA ALA A 83 -12.72 1.07 8.02
C ALA A 83 -14.17 1.05 7.52
N ALA A 84 -14.38 1.04 6.21
CA ALA A 84 -15.70 0.94 5.59
C ALA A 84 -16.31 -0.47 5.74
N GLY A 85 -15.50 -1.49 6.06
CA GLY A 85 -16.00 -2.85 6.34
C GLY A 85 -16.73 -3.48 5.16
N VAL A 86 -16.29 -3.18 3.94
CA VAL A 86 -16.79 -3.78 2.70
C VAL A 86 -15.96 -5.00 2.36
#